data_AF-A0A2K3JPG3-F1
#
_entry.id   AF-A0A2K3JPG3-F1
#
_cell.length_a   1.000
_cell.length_b   1.000
_cell.length_c   1.000
_cell.angle_alpha   90.00
_cell.angle_beta   90.00
_cell.angle_gamma   90.00
#
_symmetry.space_group_name_H-M   'P 1'
#
loop_
_entity.id
_entity.type
_entity.pdbx_description
1 polymer ?
#
loop_
_entity_poly.entity_id
_entity_poly.type
_entity_poly.pdbx_seq_one_letter_code
_entity_poly.pdbx_strand_id
1 'polypeptide(L)'
;VARYLIKTISQLGSGNKPVGTTAYLARVEQLIQYQSDVKRAEDWLKPNVVIEAFEARAARMSVAVAQNLSKFTDPEEGFQELSADLVEAAAAHCQLIVVS
;
A
#
# COMPACT_ATOMS: atom_id res chain seq x y z
N VAL A 1 8.83 1.06 -9.15
CA VAL A 1 7.53 1.00 -8.44
C VAL A 1 7.65 1.51 -7.00
N ALA A 2 8.54 0.95 -6.16
CA ALA A 2 8.65 1.35 -4.75
C ALA A 2 8.83 2.87 -4.54
N ARG A 3 9.82 3.51 -5.19
CA ARG A 3 10.01 4.97 -5.10
C ARG A 3 8.78 5.80 -5.48
N TYR A 4 8.00 5.33 -6.47
CA TYR A 4 6.75 5.97 -6.86
C TYR A 4 5.70 5.85 -5.75
N LEU A 5 5.52 4.67 -5.16
CA LEU A 5 4.60 4.46 -4.04
C LEU A 5 4.95 5.34 -2.83
N ILE A 6 6.23 5.40 -2.45
CA ILE A 6 6.70 6.25 -1.34
C ILE A 6 6.43 7.73 -1.63
N LYS A 7 6.69 8.18 -2.86
CA LYS A 7 6.36 9.55 -3.29
C LYS A 7 4.85 9.82 -3.23
N THR A 8 4.01 8.87 -3.64
CA THR A 8 2.56 9.02 -3.55
C THR A 8 2.10 9.12 -2.10
N ILE A 9 2.66 8.29 -1.21
CA ILE A 9 2.33 8.32 0.23
C ILE A 9 2.73 9.65 0.87
N SER A 10 3.90 10.19 0.55
CA SER A 10 4.34 11.47 1.11
C SER A 10 3.47 12.65 0.66
N GLN A 11 2.70 12.49 -0.42
CA GLN A 11 1.79 13.50 -0.97
C GLN A 11 0.35 13.40 -0.46
N LEU A 12 -0.03 12.37 0.32
CA LEU A 12 -1.42 12.18 0.75
C LEU A 12 -1.95 13.35 1.59
N GLY A 13 -1.10 14.01 2.38
CA GLY A 13 -1.45 15.19 3.15
C GLY A 13 -1.46 16.51 2.36
N SER A 14 -1.01 16.51 1.10
CA SER A 14 -0.82 17.75 0.32
C SER A 14 -2.06 18.17 -0.50
N GLY A 15 -3.20 17.50 -0.31
CA GLY A 15 -4.43 17.73 -1.08
C GLY A 15 -4.46 17.10 -2.48
N ASN A 16 -3.35 16.52 -2.93
CA ASN A 16 -3.27 15.81 -4.21
C ASN A 16 -3.81 14.39 -4.03
N LYS A 17 -5.03 14.15 -4.52
CA LYS A 17 -5.63 12.82 -4.47
C LYS A 17 -4.95 11.88 -5.47
N PRO A 18 -4.46 10.70 -5.03
CA PRO A 18 -3.98 9.66 -5.94
C PRO A 18 -5.06 9.24 -6.93
N VAL A 19 -4.66 8.85 -8.14
CA VAL A 19 -5.54 8.42 -9.24
C VAL A 19 -5.00 7.15 -9.91
N GLY A 20 -5.82 6.53 -10.76
CA GLY A 20 -5.44 5.31 -11.48
C GLY A 20 -5.17 4.16 -10.52
N THR A 21 -4.09 3.41 -10.73
CA THR A 21 -3.75 2.23 -9.93
C THR A 21 -3.40 2.55 -8.47
N THR A 22 -3.16 3.82 -8.12
CA THR A 22 -2.91 4.26 -6.74
C THR A 22 -4.12 4.94 -6.09
N ALA A 23 -5.27 5.01 -6.76
CA ALA A 23 -6.48 5.65 -6.22
C ALA A 23 -6.92 5.07 -4.86
N TYR A 24 -6.67 3.78 -4.61
CA TYR A 24 -6.94 3.13 -3.32
C TYR A 24 -6.22 3.79 -2.14
N LEU A 25 -5.07 4.42 -2.35
CA LEU A 25 -4.34 5.14 -1.29
C LEU A 25 -5.05 6.41 -0.83
N ALA A 26 -6.07 6.91 -1.55
CA ALA A 26 -6.90 8.01 -1.08
C ALA A 26 -7.71 7.66 0.18
N ARG A 27 -7.91 6.37 0.45
CA ARG A 27 -8.60 5.85 1.65
C ARG A 27 -7.64 5.12 2.61
N VAL A 28 -6.36 5.52 2.64
CA VAL A 28 -5.30 4.83 3.40
C VAL A 28 -5.63 4.66 4.88
N GLU A 29 -6.25 5.66 5.52
CA GLU A 29 -6.60 5.61 6.94
C GLU A 29 -7.58 4.46 7.25
N GLN A 30 -8.56 4.26 6.37
CA GLN A 30 -9.51 3.14 6.45
C GLN A 30 -8.81 1.80 6.18
N LEU A 31 -7.94 1.74 5.18
CA LEU A 31 -7.22 0.53 4.79
C LEU A 31 -6.23 0.04 5.86
N ILE A 32 -5.56 0.97 6.56
CA ILE A 32 -4.69 0.62 7.68
C ILE A 32 -5.48 -0.04 8.81
N GLN A 33 -6.74 0.37 9.02
CA GLN A 33 -7.62 -0.17 10.05
C GLN A 33 -8.53 -1.32 9.57
N TYR A 34 -8.48 -1.65 8.28
CA TYR A 34 -9.35 -2.64 7.66
C TYR A 34 -9.43 -3.97 8.42
N GLN A 35 -10.65 -4.45 8.63
CA GLN A 35 -10.93 -5.80 9.11
C GLN A 35 -11.90 -6.42 8.12
N SER A 36 -11.59 -7.63 7.65
CA SER A 36 -12.47 -8.33 6.71
C SER A 36 -13.67 -8.89 7.45
N ASP A 37 -14.87 -8.69 6.90
CA ASP A 37 -16.12 -9.25 7.44
C ASP A 37 -16.40 -10.68 6.92
N VAL A 38 -15.41 -11.33 6.29
CA VAL A 38 -15.51 -12.72 5.84
C VAL A 38 -15.82 -13.64 7.01
N LYS A 39 -16.88 -14.44 6.88
CA LYS A 39 -17.30 -15.43 7.89
C LYS A 39 -17.25 -16.85 7.35
N ARG A 40 -17.35 -17.03 6.03
CA ARG A 40 -17.36 -18.34 5.37
C ARG A 40 -16.49 -18.35 4.12
N ALA A 41 -16.12 -19.53 3.64
CA ALA A 41 -15.25 -19.68 2.48
C ALA A 41 -15.84 -19.01 1.22
N GLU A 42 -17.16 -19.06 1.05
CA GLU A 42 -17.85 -18.52 -0.11
C GLU A 42 -17.78 -16.98 -0.17
N ASP A 43 -17.54 -16.30 0.97
CA ASP A 43 -17.37 -14.85 1.01
C ASP A 43 -16.11 -14.40 0.24
N TRP A 44 -15.08 -15.24 0.17
CA TRP A 44 -13.87 -14.97 -0.61
C TRP A 44 -14.12 -14.99 -2.12
N LEU A 45 -15.26 -15.52 -2.58
CA LEU A 45 -15.62 -15.48 -4.01
C LEU A 45 -16.18 -14.11 -4.43
N LYS A 46 -16.44 -13.21 -3.48
CA LYS A 46 -16.92 -11.84 -3.75
C LYS A 46 -15.75 -10.96 -4.19
N PRO A 47 -15.76 -10.39 -5.41
CA PRO A 47 -14.62 -9.62 -5.92
C PRO A 47 -14.19 -8.46 -5.02
N ASN A 48 -15.15 -7.72 -4.45
CA ASN A 48 -14.87 -6.59 -3.58
C ASN A 48 -14.13 -7.01 -2.29
N VAL A 49 -14.42 -8.20 -1.75
CA VAL A 49 -13.73 -8.73 -0.56
C VAL A 49 -12.26 -8.99 -0.87
N VAL A 50 -11.97 -9.62 -2.01
CA VAL A 50 -10.61 -9.92 -2.43
C VAL A 50 -9.86 -8.62 -2.73
N ILE A 51 -10.45 -7.71 -3.50
CA ILE A 51 -9.82 -6.44 -3.87
C ILE A 51 -9.50 -5.61 -2.61
N GLU A 52 -10.45 -5.44 -1.68
CA GLU A 52 -10.20 -4.67 -0.45
C GLU A 52 -9.10 -5.30 0.41
N ALA A 53 -9.01 -6.63 0.48
CA ALA A 53 -7.93 -7.31 1.18
C ALA A 53 -6.56 -7.02 0.54
N PHE A 54 -6.48 -7.03 -0.79
CA PHE A 54 -5.24 -6.72 -1.52
C PHE A 54 -4.86 -5.23 -1.42
N GLU A 55 -5.84 -4.33 -1.47
CA GLU A 55 -5.63 -2.89 -1.24
C GLU A 55 -5.12 -2.64 0.18
N ALA A 56 -5.75 -3.24 1.20
CA ALA A 56 -5.32 -3.11 2.58
C ALA A 56 -3.90 -3.64 2.80
N ARG A 57 -3.56 -4.79 2.21
CA ARG A 57 -2.20 -5.34 2.25
C ARG A 57 -1.19 -4.38 1.61
N ALA A 58 -1.42 -3.95 0.37
CA ALA A 58 -0.50 -3.07 -0.34
C ALA A 58 -0.33 -1.72 0.36
N ALA A 59 -1.42 -1.14 0.87
CA ALA A 59 -1.41 0.11 1.61
C ALA A 59 -0.58 0.00 2.90
N ARG A 60 -0.83 -1.03 3.73
CA ARG A 60 -0.12 -1.23 5.00
C ARG A 60 1.38 -1.43 4.80
N MET A 61 1.77 -2.27 3.85
CA MET A 61 3.19 -2.49 3.55
C MET A 61 3.86 -1.20 3.09
N SER A 62 3.24 -0.47 2.17
CA SER A 62 3.81 0.77 1.65
C SER A 62 3.92 1.86 2.72
N VAL A 63 2.92 1.98 3.60
CA VAL A 63 2.94 2.94 4.73
C VAL A 63 3.98 2.56 5.77
N ALA A 64 4.10 1.28 6.13
CA ALA A 64 5.11 0.82 7.08
C ALA A 64 6.53 1.14 6.60
N VAL A 65 6.80 0.89 5.31
CA VAL A 65 8.10 1.24 4.71
C VAL A 65 8.31 2.76 4.67
N ALA A 66 7.29 3.55 4.31
CA ALA A 66 7.39 5.00 4.33
C ALA A 66 7.68 5.56 5.74
N GLN A 67 7.05 5.02 6.77
CA GLN A 67 7.29 5.39 8.17
C GLN A 67 8.67 4.96 8.66
N ASN A 68 9.21 3.83 8.17
CA ASN A 68 10.57 3.42 8.48
C ASN A 68 11.59 4.31 7.74
N LEU A 69 11.36 4.65 6.48
CA LEU A 69 12.19 5.58 5.71
C LEU A 69 12.27 6.95 6.36
N SER A 70 11.18 7.46 6.95
CA SER A 70 11.20 8.77 7.64
C SER A 70 12.07 8.81 8.90
N LYS A 71 12.62 7.68 9.35
CA LYS A 71 13.55 7.59 10.48
C LYS A 71 15.01 7.79 10.06
N PHE A 72 15.31 7.74 8.77
CA PHE A 72 16.66 7.95 8.23
C PHE A 72 16.89 9.43 7.93
N THR A 73 18.09 9.92 8.25
CA THR A 73 18.49 11.30 7.93
C THR A 73 18.81 11.45 6.44
N ASP A 74 19.52 10.48 5.87
CA ASP A 74 19.73 10.37 4.43
C ASP A 74 18.67 9.44 3.82
N PRO A 75 17.76 9.97 2.97
CA PRO A 75 16.77 9.15 2.30
C PRO A 75 17.40 8.02 1.48
N GLU A 76 18.52 8.26 0.80
CA GLU A 76 19.11 7.27 -0.10
C GLU A 76 19.71 6.10 0.67
N GLU A 77 20.36 6.37 1.80
CA GLU A 77 20.78 5.34 2.76
C GLU A 77 19.58 4.50 3.22
N GLY A 78 18.48 5.15 3.62
CA GLY A 78 17.25 4.44 4.01
C GLY A 78 16.66 3.59 2.89
N PHE A 79 16.72 4.06 1.63
CA PHE A 79 16.26 3.28 0.47
C PHE A 79 17.12 2.03 0.22
N GLN A 80 18.43 2.10 0.50
CA GLN A 80 19.33 0.94 0.40
C GLN A 80 19.07 -0.05 1.53
N GLU A 81 19.00 0.44 2.77
CA GLU A 81 18.78 -0.39 3.97
C GLU A 81 17.43 -1.12 3.91
N LEU A 82 16.36 -0.44 3.48
CA LEU A 82 15.00 -1.00 3.40
C LEU A 82 14.66 -1.61 2.04
N SER A 83 15.67 -1.93 1.22
CA SER A 83 15.47 -2.38 -0.17
C SER A 83 14.60 -3.63 -0.30
N ALA A 84 14.73 -4.59 0.62
CA ALA A 84 13.89 -5.78 0.65
C ALA A 84 12.41 -5.43 0.89
N ASP A 85 12.12 -4.66 1.94
CA ASP A 85 10.75 -4.25 2.27
C ASP A 85 10.11 -3.40 1.16
N LEU A 86 10.91 -2.55 0.52
CA LEU A 86 10.50 -1.75 -0.63
C LEU A 86 10.08 -2.61 -1.83
N VAL A 87 10.83 -3.68 -2.10
CA VAL A 87 10.51 -4.63 -3.17
C VAL A 87 9.24 -5.41 -2.82
N GLU A 88 9.07 -5.84 -1.57
CA GLU A 88 7.86 -6.55 -1.15
C GLU A 88 6.60 -5.66 -1.20
N ALA A 89 6.69 -4.41 -0.77
CA ALA A 89 5.60 -3.45 -0.88
C ALA A 89 5.24 -3.17 -2.34
N ALA A 90 6.24 -3.03 -3.22
CA ALA A 90 6.03 -2.89 -4.65
C ALA A 90 5.37 -4.13 -5.26
N ALA A 91 5.79 -5.33 -4.86
CA ALA A 91 5.21 -6.58 -5.33
C ALA A 91 3.74 -6.69 -4.91
N ALA A 92 3.40 -6.34 -3.67
CA ALA A 92 2.01 -6.32 -3.20
C ALA A 92 1.13 -5.37 -4.02
N HIS A 93 1.64 -4.19 -4.37
CA HIS A 93 0.94 -3.26 -5.25
C HIS A 93 0.77 -3.80 -6.67
N CYS A 94 1.80 -4.40 -7.26
CA CYS A 94 1.69 -5.00 -8.60
C CYS A 94 0.70 -6.18 -8.62
N GLN A 95 0.67 -6.99 -7.56
CA GLN A 95 -0.30 -8.09 -7.43
C GLN A 95 -1.73 -7.57 -7.33
N LEU A 96 -1.97 -6.47 -6.60
CA LEU A 96 -3.27 -5.79 -6.59
C LEU A 96 -3.70 -5.38 -8.02
N ILE A 97 -2.80 -4.83 -8.82
CA ILE A 97 -3.12 -4.43 -10.22
C ILE A 97 -3.54 -5.63 -11.07
N VAL A 98 -2.97 -6.82 -10.83
CA VAL A 98 -3.32 -8.04 -11.58
C VAL A 98 -4.66 -8.63 -11.13
N VAL A 99 -5.04 -8.44 -9.87
CA VAL A 99 -6.29 -8.95 -9.29
C VAL A 99 -7.49 -8.06 -9.60
N SER A 100 -7.27 -6.75 -9.74
CA SER A 100 -8.30 -5.72 -10.01
C SER A 100 -8.61 -5.56 -11.50
#